data_AF-A0A7X5IT99-F1
#
_entry.id   AF-A0A7X5IT99-F1
#
_cell.length_a   1.000
_cell.length_b   1.000
_cell.length_c   1.000
_cell.angle_alpha   90.00
_cell.angle_beta   90.00
_cell.angle_gamma   90.00
#
_symmetry.space_group_name_H-M   'P 1'
#
loop_
_entity.id
_entity.type
_entity.pdbx_description
1 polymer ?
#
loop_
_entity_poly.entity_id
_entity_poly.type
_entity_poly.pdbx_seq_one_letter_code
_entity_poly.pdbx_strand_id
1 'polypeptide(L)'
;MKCSACGFEFTEGVFCPECGTKNDSNEFVEDIIVDDGGDEEETVDIDKAIGDVLFYYEQSRKKKEATSNDCLYYTRARQLLQRMIKQKCSDYRVWWEASKPIDFWEDTFSEEMILKYKVNDTYFAKALDYADIEIRKKIIEERDSYQERKRNISDKIQAEKKTEEDRIAAEKRAEANRKEEERKEREWIEYEKQEEIERAKQQKEEEQKLKKEGKVMAMLSLIFGIFSLCTLGCWFLPEILGIIFAFQGKKQGVMRGQAKAGLICSCLSIVMLIGIFILAMSI
;
A
#
# COMPACT_ATOMS: atom_id res chain seq x y z
N MET A 1 18.57 37.36 -47.34
CA MET A 1 18.27 36.14 -48.13
C MET A 1 16.98 35.52 -47.63
N LYS A 2 16.21 34.85 -48.50
CA LYS A 2 14.91 34.24 -48.16
C LYS A 2 14.99 32.73 -48.37
N CYS A 3 14.62 31.95 -47.38
CA CYS A 3 14.64 30.49 -47.49
C CYS A 3 13.66 30.00 -48.55
N SER A 4 14.14 29.19 -49.50
CA SER A 4 13.32 28.59 -50.56
C SER A 4 12.29 27.57 -50.04
N ALA A 5 12.51 26.96 -48.87
CA ALA A 5 11.62 25.95 -48.30
C ALA A 5 10.56 26.51 -47.36
N CYS A 6 10.89 27.48 -46.50
CA CYS A 6 9.93 28.02 -45.51
C CYS A 6 9.63 29.52 -45.68
N GLY A 7 10.33 30.22 -46.58
CA GLY A 7 10.09 31.65 -46.83
C GLY A 7 10.60 32.61 -45.75
N PHE A 8 11.31 32.12 -44.72
CA PHE A 8 11.89 32.95 -43.67
C PHE A 8 13.04 33.83 -44.19
N GLU A 9 13.05 35.11 -43.82
CA GLU A 9 14.07 36.08 -44.21
C GLU A 9 15.14 36.24 -43.12
N PHE A 10 16.41 36.14 -43.51
CA PHE A 10 17.55 36.27 -42.60
C PHE A 10 18.74 36.92 -43.32
N THR A 11 19.65 37.50 -42.52
CA THR A 11 20.71 38.38 -43.02
C THR A 11 21.95 37.64 -43.48
N GLU A 12 22.36 36.57 -42.78
CA GLU A 12 23.59 35.81 -43.05
C GLU A 12 23.45 34.32 -42.69
N GLY A 13 24.13 33.41 -43.41
CA GLY A 13 24.20 31.98 -43.09
C GLY A 13 23.93 31.04 -44.28
N VAL A 14 24.58 29.87 -44.32
CA VAL A 14 24.40 28.87 -45.39
C VAL A 14 23.13 28.02 -45.20
N PHE A 15 22.57 28.01 -43.99
CA PHE A 15 21.38 27.23 -43.62
C PHE A 15 20.32 28.13 -43.00
N CYS A 16 19.04 27.85 -43.31
CA CYS A 16 17.93 28.57 -42.74
C CYS A 16 17.81 28.29 -41.23
N PRO A 17 17.78 29.32 -40.37
CA PRO A 17 17.69 29.14 -38.92
C PRO A 17 16.33 28.61 -38.45
N GLU A 18 15.30 28.69 -39.30
CA GLU A 18 13.95 28.24 -38.95
C GLU A 18 13.70 26.76 -39.31
N CYS A 19 14.08 26.36 -40.52
CA CYS A 19 13.77 25.01 -41.05
C CYS A 19 15.01 24.15 -41.35
N GLY A 20 16.21 24.72 -41.28
CA GLY A 20 17.47 24.00 -41.52
C GLY A 20 17.79 23.72 -42.99
N THR A 21 16.98 24.21 -43.94
CA THR A 21 17.24 24.03 -45.38
C THR A 21 18.45 24.85 -45.81
N LYS A 22 19.37 24.21 -46.54
CA LYS A 22 20.55 24.85 -47.12
C LYS A 22 20.12 25.83 -48.21
N ASN A 23 20.67 27.04 -48.20
CA ASN A 23 20.40 28.03 -49.23
C ASN A 23 21.62 28.11 -50.17
N ASP A 24 21.50 27.59 -51.39
CA ASP A 24 22.61 27.45 -52.34
C ASP A 24 22.97 28.75 -53.08
N SER A 25 22.60 29.93 -52.56
CA SER A 25 22.75 31.22 -53.25
C SER A 25 24.16 31.84 -53.20
N ASN A 26 25.21 31.07 -52.93
CA ASN A 26 26.58 31.58 -53.03
C ASN A 26 27.16 31.13 -54.38
N GLU A 27 26.74 31.80 -55.46
CA GLU A 27 27.42 31.74 -56.76
C GLU A 27 28.84 32.29 -56.60
N PHE A 28 29.82 31.39 -56.53
CA PHE A 28 31.20 31.69 -56.90
C PHE A 28 31.49 30.95 -58.21
N VAL A 29 31.37 31.74 -59.28
CA VAL A 29 31.95 31.61 -60.63
C VAL A 29 32.62 30.28 -60.95
N GLU A 30 31.91 29.43 -61.71
CA GLU A 30 32.49 28.39 -62.55
C GLU A 30 33.18 29.05 -63.75
N ASP A 31 34.48 28.78 -63.93
CA ASP A 31 35.12 28.79 -65.25
C ASP A 31 35.69 27.38 -65.50
N ILE A 32 35.22 26.79 -66.60
CA ILE A 32 35.53 25.45 -67.12
C ILE A 32 36.83 25.51 -67.97
N ILE A 33 37.46 24.34 -68.16
CA ILE A 33 38.48 23.90 -69.16
C ILE A 33 39.85 23.62 -68.47
N VAL A 34 40.46 22.42 -68.40
CA VAL A 34 40.53 21.21 -69.25
C VAL A 34 40.68 19.95 -68.36
N ASP A 35 40.08 18.85 -68.80
CA ASP A 35 40.29 17.45 -68.38
C ASP A 35 41.70 16.93 -68.71
N ASP A 36 42.54 16.68 -67.69
CA ASP A 36 43.50 15.57 -67.64
C ASP A 36 44.13 15.47 -66.22
N GLY A 37 43.84 14.37 -65.51
CA GLY A 37 44.68 13.89 -64.41
C GLY A 37 44.25 14.27 -62.98
N GLY A 38 43.83 13.25 -62.22
CA GLY A 38 43.89 13.21 -60.77
C GLY A 38 42.56 13.46 -60.06
N ASP A 39 41.91 12.40 -59.61
CA ASP A 39 40.87 12.48 -58.58
C ASP A 39 41.50 12.98 -57.26
N GLU A 40 41.74 14.29 -57.15
CA GLU A 40 41.92 14.95 -55.86
C GLU A 40 40.53 15.18 -55.27
N GLU A 41 40.03 14.14 -54.61
CA GLU A 41 38.90 14.20 -53.69
C GLU A 41 39.19 15.31 -52.67
N GLU A 42 38.49 16.45 -52.79
CA GLU A 42 38.66 17.61 -51.90
C GLU A 42 38.67 17.12 -50.45
N THR A 43 39.83 17.25 -49.79
CA THR A 43 40.01 16.68 -48.47
C THR A 43 39.03 17.34 -47.50
N VAL A 44 38.03 16.60 -47.04
CA VAL A 44 37.06 17.12 -46.05
C VAL A 44 37.80 17.73 -44.86
N ASP A 45 37.59 19.02 -44.65
CA ASP A 45 38.00 19.70 -43.43
C ASP A 45 37.22 19.10 -42.26
N ILE A 46 37.91 18.26 -41.50
CA ILE A 46 37.35 17.48 -40.39
C ILE A 46 36.85 18.42 -39.30
N ASP A 47 37.52 19.55 -39.07
CA ASP A 47 37.14 20.49 -38.02
C ASP A 47 35.83 21.18 -38.37
N LYS A 48 35.67 21.60 -39.63
CA LYS A 48 34.41 22.15 -40.13
C LYS A 48 33.28 21.12 -40.08
N ALA A 49 33.54 19.89 -40.52
CA ALA A 49 32.52 18.85 -40.58
C ALA A 49 32.07 18.39 -39.18
N ILE A 50 32.99 18.29 -38.22
CA ILE A 50 32.64 18.06 -36.80
C ILE A 50 31.87 19.26 -36.24
N GLY A 51 32.25 20.49 -36.59
CA GLY A 51 31.51 21.70 -36.21
C GLY A 51 30.04 21.64 -36.63
N ASP A 52 29.74 21.20 -37.85
CA ASP A 52 28.37 21.01 -38.32
C ASP A 52 27.62 19.95 -37.50
N VAL A 53 28.28 18.85 -37.12
CA VAL A 53 27.69 17.79 -36.29
C VAL A 53 27.36 18.31 -34.88
N LEU A 54 28.29 19.03 -34.26
CA LEU A 54 28.10 19.64 -32.94
C LEU A 54 26.95 20.65 -32.97
N PHE A 55 26.81 21.43 -34.05
CA PHE A 55 25.67 22.32 -34.24
C PHE A 55 24.34 21.55 -34.19
N TYR A 56 24.23 20.43 -34.91
CA TYR A 56 23.01 19.61 -34.89
C TYR A 56 22.74 18.98 -33.51
N TYR A 57 23.77 18.57 -32.78
CA TYR A 57 23.61 18.12 -31.39
C TYR A 57 23.11 19.24 -30.47
N GLU A 58 23.62 20.47 -30.64
CA GLU A 58 23.14 21.61 -29.86
C GLU A 58 21.66 21.91 -30.14
N GLN A 59 21.24 21.87 -31.41
CA GLN A 59 19.83 22.04 -31.77
C GLN A 59 18.95 20.92 -31.20
N SER A 60 19.42 19.68 -31.27
CA SER A 60 18.74 18.52 -30.69
C SER A 60 18.50 18.69 -29.19
N ARG A 61 19.51 19.16 -28.45
CA ARG A 61 19.41 19.48 -27.02
C ARG A 61 18.45 20.63 -26.75
N LYS A 62 18.54 21.74 -27.50
CA LYS A 62 17.61 22.88 -27.37
C LYS A 62 16.15 22.47 -27.58
N LYS A 63 15.91 21.50 -28.47
CA LYS A 63 14.58 20.95 -28.77
C LYS A 63 14.21 19.75 -27.88
N LYS A 64 15.09 19.33 -26.96
CA LYS A 64 14.91 18.20 -26.05
C LYS A 64 14.52 16.90 -26.76
N GLU A 65 15.12 16.65 -27.93
CA GLU A 65 14.79 15.47 -28.75
C GLU A 65 15.06 14.15 -28.03
N ALA A 66 15.95 14.12 -27.02
CA ALA A 66 16.19 12.92 -26.21
C ALA A 66 14.91 12.41 -25.51
N THR A 67 14.00 13.31 -25.17
CA THR A 67 12.69 13.01 -24.56
C THR A 67 11.53 12.96 -25.57
N SER A 68 11.78 13.41 -26.81
CA SER A 68 10.79 13.40 -27.89
C SER A 68 10.85 12.07 -28.66
N ASN A 69 9.78 11.73 -29.36
CA ASN A 69 9.81 10.65 -30.36
C ASN A 69 10.44 11.11 -31.68
N ASP A 70 10.38 12.41 -31.99
CA ASP A 70 10.96 12.97 -33.20
C ASP A 70 12.38 13.47 -32.94
N CYS A 71 13.35 12.78 -33.54
CA CYS A 71 14.79 13.04 -33.40
C CYS A 71 15.38 13.54 -34.72
N LEU A 72 14.90 14.67 -35.25
CA LEU A 72 15.29 15.18 -36.56
C LEU A 72 16.75 15.65 -36.58
N TYR A 73 17.13 16.51 -35.64
CA TYR A 73 18.48 17.10 -35.61
C TYR A 73 19.53 16.04 -35.25
N TYR A 74 19.24 15.17 -34.28
CA TYR A 74 20.14 14.05 -33.94
C TYR A 74 20.29 13.07 -35.11
N THR A 75 19.21 12.73 -35.82
CA THR A 75 19.31 11.87 -37.01
C THR A 75 20.16 12.51 -38.10
N ARG A 76 20.04 13.83 -38.29
CA ARG A 76 20.86 14.57 -39.25
C ARG A 76 22.34 14.56 -38.88
N ALA A 77 22.68 14.77 -37.60
CA ALA A 77 24.04 14.65 -37.08
C ALA A 77 24.62 13.25 -37.36
N ARG A 78 23.83 12.19 -37.12
CA ARG A 78 24.25 10.80 -37.39
C ARG A 78 24.50 10.52 -38.88
N GLN A 79 23.68 11.08 -39.77
CA GLN A 79 23.88 10.95 -41.22
C GLN A 79 25.18 11.63 -41.68
N LEU A 80 25.53 12.78 -41.09
CA LEU A 80 26.81 13.45 -41.34
C LEU A 80 27.98 12.59 -40.86
N LEU A 81 27.92 12.09 -39.62
CA LEU A 81 28.93 11.19 -39.05
C LEU A 81 29.12 9.94 -39.91
N GLN A 82 28.05 9.31 -40.38
CA GLN A 82 28.14 8.12 -41.25
C GLN A 82 28.85 8.41 -42.58
N ARG A 83 28.68 9.61 -43.15
CA ARG A 83 29.42 10.02 -44.36
C ARG A 83 30.90 10.23 -44.04
N MET A 84 31.19 10.93 -42.94
CA MET A 84 32.57 11.14 -42.49
C MET A 84 33.31 9.84 -42.17
N ILE A 85 32.64 8.85 -41.57
CA ILE A 85 33.22 7.53 -41.29
C ILE A 85 33.72 6.85 -42.58
N LYS A 86 33.01 7.04 -43.70
CA LYS A 86 33.41 6.46 -45.00
C LYS A 86 34.62 7.18 -45.59
N GLN A 87 34.67 8.51 -45.46
CA GLN A 87 35.73 9.35 -46.05
C GLN A 87 37.00 9.39 -45.19
N LYS A 88 36.86 9.35 -43.86
CA LYS A 88 37.94 9.52 -42.87
C LYS A 88 37.87 8.43 -41.81
N CYS A 89 37.95 7.17 -42.25
CA CYS A 89 37.78 6.00 -41.39
C CYS A 89 38.88 5.82 -40.32
N SER A 90 39.99 6.55 -40.42
CA SER A 90 41.12 6.50 -39.47
C SER A 90 41.14 7.66 -38.46
N ASP A 91 40.23 8.63 -38.54
CA ASP A 91 40.18 9.73 -37.57
C ASP A 91 39.35 9.32 -36.35
N TYR A 92 39.98 9.29 -35.18
CA TYR A 92 39.33 8.88 -33.94
C TYR A 92 38.15 9.78 -33.54
N ARG A 93 38.18 11.08 -33.91
CA ARG A 93 37.18 12.07 -33.50
C ARG A 93 35.82 11.74 -34.09
N VAL A 94 35.81 11.30 -35.34
CA VAL A 94 34.59 10.88 -36.04
C VAL A 94 33.98 9.65 -35.36
N TRP A 95 34.80 8.67 -34.98
CA TRP A 95 34.34 7.48 -34.25
C TRP A 95 33.87 7.81 -32.83
N TRP A 96 34.58 8.72 -32.14
CA TRP A 96 34.21 9.15 -30.80
C TRP A 96 32.84 9.83 -30.80
N GLU A 97 32.65 10.83 -31.66
CA GLU A 97 31.36 11.53 -31.78
C GLU A 97 30.24 10.58 -32.23
N ALA A 98 30.50 9.67 -33.15
CA ALA A 98 29.51 8.67 -33.55
C ALA A 98 29.12 7.68 -32.45
N SER A 99 29.97 7.49 -31.44
CA SER A 99 29.70 6.60 -30.32
C SER A 99 28.70 7.18 -29.31
N LYS A 100 28.58 8.51 -29.27
CA LYS A 100 27.79 9.24 -28.29
C LYS A 100 26.28 9.09 -28.57
N PRO A 101 25.47 8.68 -27.57
CA PRO A 101 24.02 8.67 -27.70
C PRO A 101 23.43 10.08 -27.66
N ILE A 102 22.13 10.20 -27.99
CA ILE A 102 21.39 11.48 -27.99
C ILE A 102 21.39 12.17 -26.62
N ASP A 103 21.42 11.40 -25.53
CA ASP A 103 21.39 11.90 -24.16
C ASP A 103 22.78 12.14 -23.57
N PHE A 104 23.85 12.04 -24.37
CA PHE A 104 25.22 12.14 -23.87
C PHE A 104 25.53 13.47 -23.18
N TRP A 105 24.98 14.56 -23.71
CA TRP A 105 25.17 15.92 -23.24
C TRP A 105 24.05 16.42 -22.31
N GLU A 106 23.17 15.53 -21.87
CA GLU A 106 22.11 15.88 -20.93
C GLU A 106 22.60 15.85 -19.49
N ASP A 107 22.19 16.85 -18.71
CA ASP A 107 22.50 16.95 -17.27
C ASP A 107 21.53 16.12 -16.42
N THR A 108 20.34 15.86 -16.94
CA THR A 108 19.26 15.14 -16.25
C THR A 108 18.76 14.00 -17.12
N PHE A 109 18.55 12.82 -16.51
CA PHE A 109 18.09 11.62 -17.20
C PHE A 109 16.74 11.19 -16.64
N SER A 110 15.81 10.85 -17.52
CA SER A 110 14.59 10.12 -17.13
C SER A 110 14.89 8.62 -17.02
N GLU A 111 14.04 7.88 -16.31
CA GLU A 111 14.15 6.41 -16.21
C GLU A 111 14.13 5.74 -17.59
N GLU A 112 13.32 6.26 -18.52
CA GLU A 112 13.25 5.77 -19.89
C GLU A 112 14.57 6.01 -20.65
N MET A 113 15.17 7.20 -20.52
CA MET A 113 16.44 7.54 -21.18
C MET A 113 17.59 6.65 -20.71
N ILE A 114 17.65 6.34 -19.41
CA ILE A 114 18.68 5.47 -18.83
C ILE A 114 18.68 4.10 -19.52
N LEU A 115 17.49 3.54 -19.76
CA LEU A 115 17.33 2.23 -20.40
C LEU A 115 17.52 2.27 -21.92
N LYS A 116 17.00 3.32 -22.57
CA LYS A 116 16.91 3.43 -24.03
C LYS A 116 18.25 3.69 -24.70
N TYR A 117 19.05 4.58 -24.12
CA TYR A 117 20.25 5.08 -24.79
C TYR A 117 21.53 4.58 -24.13
N LYS A 118 22.46 4.08 -24.95
CA LYS A 118 23.77 3.59 -24.52
C LYS A 118 24.83 4.03 -25.51
N VAL A 119 26.05 4.20 -25.03
CA VAL A 119 27.22 4.41 -25.88
C VAL A 119 27.36 3.23 -26.84
N ASN A 120 27.65 3.52 -28.10
CA ASN A 120 27.93 2.47 -29.07
C ASN A 120 29.35 1.94 -28.84
N ASP A 121 29.46 0.82 -28.12
CA ASP A 121 30.75 0.22 -27.75
C ASP A 121 31.61 -0.15 -28.98
N THR A 122 31.00 -0.48 -30.12
CA THR A 122 31.72 -0.78 -31.38
C THR A 122 32.42 0.46 -31.93
N TYR A 123 31.75 1.60 -31.96
CA TYR A 123 32.34 2.85 -32.42
C TYR A 123 33.32 3.42 -31.40
N PHE A 124 33.03 3.24 -30.12
CA PHE A 124 33.94 3.59 -29.03
C PHE A 124 35.27 2.83 -29.15
N ALA A 125 35.25 1.51 -29.32
CA ALA A 125 36.46 0.71 -29.49
C ALA A 125 37.31 1.21 -30.69
N LYS A 126 36.67 1.47 -31.83
CA LYS A 126 37.34 2.04 -33.00
C LYS A 126 37.95 3.41 -32.74
N ALA A 127 37.28 4.26 -31.95
CA ALA A 127 37.86 5.54 -31.54
C ALA A 127 39.14 5.33 -30.72
N LEU A 128 39.17 4.35 -29.81
CA LEU A 128 40.37 4.05 -29.02
C LEU A 128 41.51 3.47 -29.87
N ASP A 129 41.19 2.69 -30.90
CA ASP A 129 42.18 2.08 -31.81
C ASP A 129 42.96 3.15 -32.59
N TYR A 130 42.28 4.21 -33.04
CA TYR A 130 42.88 5.31 -33.80
C TYR A 130 43.41 6.46 -32.92
N ALA A 131 43.05 6.51 -31.63
CA ALA A 131 43.48 7.57 -30.73
C ALA A 131 44.85 7.28 -30.10
N ASP A 132 45.66 8.34 -30.00
CA ASP A 132 46.90 8.32 -29.22
C ASP A 132 46.63 8.11 -27.72
N ILE A 133 47.66 7.72 -26.97
CA ILE A 133 47.54 7.32 -25.55
C ILE A 133 46.91 8.43 -24.68
N GLU A 134 47.29 9.69 -24.88
CA GLU A 134 46.72 10.81 -24.10
C GLU A 134 45.25 11.05 -24.43
N ILE A 135 44.89 10.96 -25.71
CA ILE A 135 43.54 11.15 -26.20
C ILE A 135 42.65 10.00 -25.73
N ARG A 136 43.15 8.76 -25.78
CA ARG A 136 42.48 7.56 -25.30
C ARG A 136 42.04 7.71 -23.84
N LYS A 137 42.91 8.25 -22.98
CA LYS A 137 42.57 8.51 -21.57
C LYS A 137 41.41 9.50 -21.45
N LYS A 138 41.48 10.63 -22.18
CA LYS A 138 40.40 11.65 -22.16
C LYS A 138 39.05 11.07 -22.61
N ILE A 139 39.04 10.28 -23.68
CA ILE A 139 37.83 9.64 -24.20
C ILE A 139 37.24 8.64 -23.19
N ILE A 140 38.10 7.86 -22.51
CA ILE A 140 37.66 6.94 -21.45
C ILE A 140 37.08 7.71 -20.27
N GLU A 141 37.76 8.75 -19.79
CA GLU A 141 37.29 9.61 -18.69
C GLU A 141 35.92 10.25 -19.01
N GLU A 142 35.74 10.74 -20.24
CA GLU A 142 34.48 11.36 -20.67
C GLU A 142 33.33 10.32 -20.73
N ARG A 143 33.60 9.10 -21.22
CA ARG A 143 32.65 7.98 -21.20
C ARG A 143 32.30 7.57 -19.76
N ASP A 144 33.30 7.42 -18.92
CA ASP A 144 33.12 6.95 -17.54
C ASP A 144 32.35 7.99 -16.73
N SER A 145 32.62 9.27 -16.94
CA SER A 145 31.83 10.37 -16.38
C SER A 145 30.36 10.30 -16.81
N TYR A 146 30.08 10.07 -18.10
CA TYR A 146 28.70 9.87 -18.58
C TYR A 146 28.02 8.66 -17.91
N GLN A 147 28.71 7.52 -17.84
CA GLN A 147 28.17 6.33 -17.20
C GLN A 147 27.92 6.52 -15.70
N GLU A 148 28.80 7.23 -15.01
CA GLU A 148 28.67 7.56 -13.61
C GLU A 148 27.47 8.47 -13.35
N ARG A 149 27.27 9.53 -14.16
CA ARG A 149 26.06 10.38 -14.06
C ARG A 149 24.79 9.54 -14.20
N LYS A 150 24.75 8.61 -15.15
CA LYS A 150 23.62 7.68 -15.33
C LYS A 150 23.41 6.75 -14.13
N ARG A 151 24.47 6.12 -13.62
CA ARG A 151 24.41 5.24 -12.45
C ARG A 151 23.90 5.99 -11.22
N ASN A 152 24.48 7.16 -10.93
CA ASN A 152 24.09 7.97 -9.78
C ASN A 152 22.60 8.37 -9.80
N ILE A 153 22.05 8.68 -10.98
CA ILE A 153 20.63 9.02 -11.11
C ILE A 153 19.74 7.78 -11.03
N SER A 154 20.15 6.67 -11.66
CA SER A 154 19.46 5.38 -11.53
C SER A 154 19.38 4.93 -10.06
N ASP A 155 20.48 5.02 -9.33
CA ASP A 155 20.56 4.63 -7.92
C ASP A 155 19.69 5.53 -7.04
N LYS A 156 19.65 6.84 -7.32
CA LYS A 156 18.73 7.78 -6.66
C LYS A 156 17.26 7.41 -6.89
N ILE A 157 16.87 7.16 -8.15
CA ILE A 157 15.51 6.75 -8.49
C ILE A 157 15.14 5.44 -7.77
N GLN A 158 16.05 4.47 -7.74
CA GLN A 158 15.80 3.20 -7.07
C GLN A 158 15.73 3.34 -5.54
N ALA A 159 16.56 4.19 -4.94
CA ALA A 159 16.53 4.48 -3.51
C ALA A 159 15.23 5.20 -3.10
N GLU A 160 14.75 6.15 -3.91
CA GLU A 160 13.47 6.83 -3.70
C GLU A 160 12.30 5.85 -3.80
N LYS A 161 12.27 4.98 -4.84
CA LYS A 161 11.26 3.93 -4.99
C LYS A 161 11.23 2.98 -3.79
N LYS A 162 12.40 2.51 -3.34
CA LYS A 162 12.51 1.62 -2.19
C LYS A 162 12.03 2.30 -0.91
N THR A 163 12.39 3.56 -0.70
CA THR A 163 11.96 4.34 0.48
C THR A 163 10.44 4.48 0.51
N GLU A 164 9.82 4.73 -0.65
CA GLU A 164 8.37 4.82 -0.75
C GLU A 164 7.68 3.46 -0.54
N GLU A 165 8.24 2.38 -1.08
CA GLU A 165 7.76 1.01 -0.86
C GLU A 165 7.82 0.62 0.63
N ASP A 166 8.92 0.95 1.31
CA ASP A 166 9.09 0.70 2.75
C ASP A 166 8.08 1.51 3.57
N ARG A 167 7.78 2.76 3.18
CA ARG A 167 6.75 3.61 3.81
C ARG A 167 5.36 3.01 3.67
N ILE A 168 4.99 2.57 2.45
CA ILE A 168 3.71 1.90 2.18
C ILE A 168 3.62 0.58 2.94
N ALA A 169 4.70 -0.19 3.02
CA ALA A 169 4.74 -1.44 3.78
C ALA A 169 4.58 -1.21 5.29
N ALA A 170 5.23 -0.17 5.83
CA ALA A 170 5.08 0.23 7.23
C ALA A 170 3.64 0.66 7.55
N GLU A 171 3.02 1.46 6.68
CA GLU A 171 1.62 1.89 6.85
C GLU A 171 0.66 0.69 6.81
N LYS A 172 0.85 -0.25 5.87
CA LYS A 172 0.06 -1.49 5.81
C LYS A 172 0.22 -2.36 7.05
N ARG A 173 1.43 -2.45 7.62
CA ARG A 173 1.69 -3.18 8.88
C ARG A 173 1.02 -2.49 10.06
N ALA A 174 1.10 -1.16 10.15
CA ALA A 174 0.43 -0.41 11.21
C ALA A 174 -1.09 -0.58 11.13
N GLU A 175 -1.67 -0.55 9.94
CA GLU A 175 -3.11 -0.77 9.72
C GLU A 175 -3.54 -2.21 10.05
N ALA A 176 -2.74 -3.21 9.68
CA ALA A 176 -3.00 -4.59 10.06
C ALA A 176 -2.98 -4.79 11.58
N ASN A 177 -2.02 -4.16 12.27
CA ASN A 177 -1.94 -4.20 13.73
C ASN A 177 -3.17 -3.53 14.38
N ARG A 178 -3.59 -2.35 13.89
CA ARG A 178 -4.81 -1.68 14.37
C ARG A 178 -6.05 -2.56 14.20
N LYS A 179 -6.21 -3.19 13.04
CA LYS A 179 -7.33 -4.11 12.78
C LYS A 179 -7.32 -5.34 13.68
N GLU A 180 -6.14 -5.87 13.98
CA GLU A 180 -5.98 -7.00 14.90
C GLU A 180 -6.27 -6.61 16.34
N GLU A 181 -5.87 -5.41 16.78
CA GLU A 181 -6.22 -4.86 18.08
C GLU A 181 -7.74 -4.65 18.22
N GLU A 182 -8.38 -4.03 17.23
CA GLU A 182 -9.84 -3.88 17.20
C GLU A 182 -10.57 -5.24 17.21
N ARG A 183 -10.02 -6.26 16.54
CA ARG A 183 -10.60 -7.61 16.53
C ARG A 183 -10.54 -8.23 17.93
N LYS A 184 -9.38 -8.14 18.60
CA LYS A 184 -9.21 -8.63 19.97
C LYS A 184 -10.12 -7.91 20.96
N GLU A 185 -10.29 -6.59 20.80
CA GLU A 185 -11.20 -5.82 21.65
C GLU A 185 -12.66 -6.25 21.46
N ARG A 186 -13.10 -6.47 20.21
CA ARG A 186 -14.45 -7.00 19.92
C ARG A 186 -14.66 -8.39 20.51
N GLU A 187 -13.69 -9.30 20.35
CA GLU A 187 -13.71 -10.65 20.92
C GLU A 187 -13.79 -10.60 22.46
N TRP A 188 -13.05 -9.69 23.10
CA TRP A 188 -13.08 -9.49 24.56
C TRP A 188 -14.42 -8.94 25.05
N ILE A 189 -14.99 -7.93 24.38
CA ILE A 189 -16.31 -7.39 24.69
C ILE A 189 -17.40 -8.46 24.55
N GLU A 190 -17.31 -9.32 23.53
CA GLU A 190 -18.29 -10.40 23.32
C GLU A 190 -18.17 -11.49 24.39
N TYR A 191 -16.95 -11.82 24.80
CA TYR A 191 -16.70 -12.72 25.93
C TYR A 191 -17.32 -12.19 27.23
N GLU A 192 -17.08 -10.92 27.57
CA GLU A 192 -17.62 -10.29 28.79
C GLU A 192 -19.16 -10.29 28.80
N LYS A 193 -19.79 -10.01 27.65
CA LYS A 193 -21.25 -10.09 27.49
C LYS A 193 -21.79 -11.50 27.69
N GLN A 194 -21.10 -12.53 27.19
CA GLN A 194 -21.52 -13.92 27.41
C GLN A 194 -21.45 -14.29 28.89
N GLU A 195 -20.37 -13.91 29.57
CA GLU A 195 -20.20 -14.15 31.00
C GLU A 195 -21.29 -13.46 31.84
N GLU A 196 -21.68 -12.23 31.48
CA GLU A 196 -22.79 -11.53 32.13
C GLU A 196 -24.15 -12.22 31.89
N ILE A 197 -24.42 -12.67 30.67
CA ILE A 197 -25.64 -13.44 30.34
C ILE A 197 -25.69 -14.75 31.12
N GLU A 198 -24.56 -15.45 31.26
CA GLU A 198 -24.48 -16.70 32.00
C GLU A 198 -24.71 -16.50 33.50
N ARG A 199 -24.08 -15.48 34.10
CA ARG A 199 -24.34 -15.09 35.50
C ARG A 199 -25.81 -14.73 35.72
N ALA A 200 -26.44 -13.99 34.80
CA ALA A 200 -27.86 -13.65 34.89
C ALA A 200 -28.77 -14.89 34.75
N LYS A 201 -28.40 -15.89 33.95
CA LYS A 201 -29.13 -17.17 33.86
C LYS A 201 -29.02 -17.96 35.16
N GLN A 202 -27.83 -18.08 35.74
CA GLN A 202 -27.63 -18.78 37.01
C GLN A 202 -28.46 -18.15 38.14
N GLN A 203 -28.45 -16.82 38.26
CA GLN A 203 -29.29 -16.11 39.24
C GLN A 203 -30.78 -16.39 39.03
N LYS A 204 -31.26 -16.39 37.78
CA LYS A 204 -32.66 -16.72 37.47
C LYS A 204 -33.00 -18.17 37.82
N GLU A 205 -32.10 -19.12 37.58
CA GLU A 205 -32.31 -20.52 37.96
C GLU A 205 -32.34 -20.71 39.47
N GLU A 206 -31.45 -20.05 40.21
CA GLU A 206 -31.45 -20.07 41.68
C GLU A 206 -32.73 -19.46 42.26
N GLU A 207 -33.17 -18.31 41.74
CA GLU A 207 -34.42 -17.69 42.17
C GLU A 207 -35.64 -18.59 41.86
N GLN A 208 -35.62 -19.29 40.71
CA GLN A 208 -36.65 -20.28 40.40
C GLN A 208 -36.62 -21.50 41.33
N LYS A 209 -35.43 -22.01 41.68
CA LYS A 209 -35.27 -23.10 42.65
C LYS A 209 -35.82 -22.69 44.01
N LEU A 210 -35.42 -21.53 44.53
CA LEU A 210 -35.96 -20.96 45.78
C LEU A 210 -37.48 -20.80 45.74
N LYS A 211 -38.04 -20.30 44.63
CA LYS A 211 -39.50 -20.19 44.45
C LYS A 211 -40.20 -21.54 44.47
N LYS A 212 -39.61 -22.58 43.87
CA LYS A 212 -40.13 -23.97 43.84
C LYS A 212 -40.02 -24.63 45.21
N GLU A 213 -38.90 -24.53 45.89
CA GLU A 213 -38.70 -25.04 47.26
C GLU A 213 -39.72 -24.43 48.23
N GLY A 214 -39.93 -23.11 48.16
CA GLY A 214 -40.97 -22.47 48.94
C GLY A 214 -42.40 -22.94 48.58
N LYS A 215 -42.63 -23.53 47.39
CA LYS A 215 -43.97 -24.06 46.99
C LYS A 215 -44.18 -25.41 47.66
N VAL A 216 -43.15 -26.25 47.60
CA VAL A 216 -43.15 -27.58 48.23
C VAL A 216 -43.30 -27.46 49.75
N MET A 217 -42.55 -26.56 50.40
CA MET A 217 -42.66 -26.33 51.85
C MET A 217 -44.06 -25.86 52.27
N ALA A 218 -44.68 -24.96 51.50
CA ALA A 218 -46.05 -24.51 51.78
C ALA A 218 -47.09 -25.64 51.59
N MET A 219 -46.90 -26.52 50.61
CA MET A 219 -47.75 -27.68 50.37
C MET A 219 -47.62 -28.73 51.49
N LEU A 220 -46.39 -29.00 51.96
CA LEU A 220 -46.15 -29.91 53.09
C LEU A 220 -46.79 -29.40 54.38
N SER A 221 -46.66 -28.10 54.69
CA SER A 221 -47.32 -27.48 55.84
C SER A 221 -48.85 -27.65 55.79
N LEU A 222 -49.46 -27.49 54.61
CA LEU A 222 -50.90 -27.71 54.43
C LEU A 222 -51.30 -29.17 54.66
N ILE A 223 -50.56 -30.13 54.10
CA ILE A 223 -50.85 -31.57 54.24
C ILE A 223 -50.78 -32.00 55.71
N PHE A 224 -49.73 -31.61 56.44
CA PHE A 224 -49.62 -31.91 57.87
C PHE A 224 -50.72 -31.24 58.70
N GLY A 225 -51.11 -30.01 58.36
CA GLY A 225 -52.25 -29.34 58.99
C GLY A 225 -53.58 -30.07 58.80
N ILE A 226 -53.86 -30.57 57.59
CA ILE A 226 -55.08 -31.36 57.30
C ILE A 226 -55.03 -32.72 58.01
N PHE A 227 -53.88 -33.41 57.99
CA PHE A 227 -53.72 -34.71 58.64
C PHE A 227 -53.91 -34.61 60.17
N SER A 228 -53.43 -33.53 60.79
CA SER A 228 -53.67 -33.20 62.20
C SER A 228 -55.16 -33.08 62.52
N LEU A 229 -55.91 -32.35 61.67
CA LEU A 229 -57.35 -32.18 61.82
C LEU A 229 -58.11 -33.52 61.71
N CYS A 230 -57.77 -34.35 60.71
CA CYS A 230 -58.43 -35.63 60.47
C CYS A 230 -58.13 -36.69 61.54
N THR A 231 -56.98 -36.59 62.22
CA THR A 231 -56.59 -37.52 63.29
C THR A 231 -57.06 -37.06 64.68
N LEU A 232 -57.87 -35.99 64.78
CA LEU A 232 -58.36 -35.40 66.03
C LEU A 232 -57.23 -35.12 67.04
N GLY A 233 -56.02 -34.81 66.55
CA GLY A 233 -54.84 -34.53 67.38
C GLY A 233 -54.35 -35.69 68.25
N CYS A 234 -54.69 -36.94 67.93
CA CYS A 234 -54.30 -38.11 68.73
C CYS A 234 -52.77 -38.30 68.84
N TRP A 235 -51.99 -37.78 67.90
CA TRP A 235 -50.52 -37.81 67.93
C TRP A 235 -49.98 -36.37 68.01
N PHE A 236 -49.07 -36.09 68.95
CA PHE A 236 -48.49 -34.75 69.18
C PHE A 236 -47.48 -34.31 68.09
N LEU A 237 -46.91 -35.27 67.35
CA LEU A 237 -45.84 -35.02 66.38
C LEU A 237 -46.30 -34.26 65.12
N PRO A 238 -47.43 -34.59 64.47
CA PRO A 238 -47.96 -33.84 63.33
C PRO A 238 -48.27 -32.36 63.62
N GLU A 239 -48.76 -32.03 64.83
CA GLU A 239 -49.12 -30.67 65.21
C GLU A 239 -47.89 -29.76 65.30
N ILE A 240 -46.84 -30.21 65.99
CA ILE A 240 -45.61 -29.45 66.15
C ILE A 240 -44.89 -29.28 64.81
N LEU A 241 -44.87 -30.33 63.97
CA LEU A 241 -44.25 -30.27 62.65
C LEU A 241 -44.97 -29.29 61.71
N GLY A 242 -46.31 -29.24 61.72
CA GLY A 242 -47.09 -28.29 60.92
C GLY A 242 -46.73 -26.83 61.21
N ILE A 243 -46.56 -26.49 62.50
CA ILE A 243 -46.16 -25.16 62.95
C ILE A 243 -44.70 -24.85 62.57
N ILE A 244 -43.77 -25.80 62.78
CA ILE A 244 -42.35 -25.62 62.43
C ILE A 244 -42.19 -25.38 60.92
N PHE A 245 -42.85 -26.16 60.07
CA PHE A 245 -42.78 -25.98 58.61
C PHE A 245 -43.40 -24.65 58.15
N ALA A 246 -44.47 -24.18 58.81
CA ALA A 246 -45.06 -22.86 58.53
C ALA A 246 -44.09 -21.70 58.85
N PHE A 247 -43.33 -21.82 59.95
CA PHE A 247 -42.32 -20.82 60.33
C PHE A 247 -41.03 -20.91 59.49
N GLN A 248 -40.59 -22.10 59.10
CA GLN A 248 -39.46 -22.25 58.17
C GLN A 248 -39.80 -21.67 56.78
N GLY A 249 -41.05 -21.82 56.31
CA GLY A 249 -41.52 -21.17 55.10
C GLY A 249 -41.53 -19.63 55.14
N LYS A 250 -41.59 -19.03 56.34
CA LYS A 250 -41.49 -17.57 56.53
C LYS A 250 -40.07 -17.03 56.36
N LYS A 251 -39.03 -17.84 56.59
CA LYS A 251 -37.62 -17.43 56.36
C LYS A 251 -37.31 -17.21 54.88
N GLN A 252 -38.11 -17.75 53.96
CA GLN A 252 -37.99 -17.57 52.50
C GLN A 252 -38.80 -16.39 51.94
N GLY A 253 -39.38 -15.53 52.80
CA GLY A 253 -40.13 -14.34 52.40
C GLY A 253 -41.62 -14.38 52.74
N VAL A 254 -42.48 -13.84 51.87
CA VAL A 254 -43.92 -13.62 52.12
C VAL A 254 -44.65 -14.95 52.31
N MET A 255 -45.35 -15.10 53.45
CA MET A 255 -46.16 -16.28 53.77
C MET A 255 -47.25 -16.52 52.71
N ARG A 256 -47.12 -17.63 51.97
CA ARG A 256 -48.12 -18.05 50.98
C ARG A 256 -49.44 -18.42 51.65
N GLY A 257 -50.56 -18.13 50.98
CA GLY A 257 -51.91 -18.38 51.50
C GLY A 257 -52.14 -19.83 51.95
N GLN A 258 -51.49 -20.79 51.30
CA GLN A 258 -51.55 -22.22 51.68
C GLN A 258 -50.87 -22.52 53.02
N ALA A 259 -49.72 -21.91 53.32
CA ALA A 259 -49.06 -22.06 54.62
C ALA A 259 -49.86 -21.38 55.75
N LYS A 260 -50.54 -20.26 55.45
CA LYS A 260 -51.47 -19.61 56.39
C LYS A 260 -52.67 -20.51 56.71
N ALA A 261 -53.24 -21.16 55.68
CA ALA A 261 -54.34 -22.11 55.86
C ALA A 261 -53.93 -23.33 56.69
N GLY A 262 -52.74 -23.89 56.45
CA GLY A 262 -52.17 -24.98 57.25
C GLY A 262 -51.98 -24.58 58.72
N LEU A 263 -51.42 -23.40 58.99
CA LEU A 263 -51.27 -22.87 60.35
C LEU A 263 -52.61 -22.68 61.06
N ILE A 264 -53.61 -22.11 60.38
CA ILE A 264 -54.96 -21.93 60.94
C ILE A 264 -55.60 -23.29 61.26
N CYS A 265 -55.44 -24.27 60.37
CA CYS A 265 -55.96 -25.62 60.55
C CYS A 265 -55.34 -26.32 61.77
N SER A 266 -54.01 -26.23 61.93
CA SER A 266 -53.32 -26.75 63.12
C SER A 266 -53.72 -26.03 64.41
N CYS A 267 -53.92 -24.71 64.39
CA CYS A 267 -54.40 -24.00 65.57
C CYS A 267 -55.83 -24.42 65.95
N LEU A 268 -56.70 -24.64 64.96
CA LEU A 268 -58.07 -25.10 65.20
C LEU A 268 -58.12 -26.53 65.74
N SER A 269 -57.23 -27.43 65.28
CA SER A 269 -57.15 -28.79 65.82
C SER A 269 -56.79 -28.79 67.31
N ILE A 270 -55.82 -27.96 67.71
CA ILE A 270 -55.42 -27.80 69.12
C ILE A 270 -56.60 -27.31 69.98
N VAL A 271 -57.32 -26.28 69.51
CA VAL A 271 -58.48 -25.73 70.24
C VAL A 271 -59.58 -26.78 70.39
N MET A 272 -59.86 -27.56 69.34
CA MET A 272 -60.83 -28.65 69.39
C MET A 272 -60.40 -29.76 70.36
N LEU A 273 -59.12 -30.14 70.36
CA LEU A 273 -58.58 -31.17 71.26
C LEU A 273 -58.68 -30.74 72.72
N ILE A 274 -58.31 -29.49 73.04
CA ILE A 274 -58.48 -28.92 74.39
C ILE A 274 -59.96 -28.92 74.79
N GLY A 275 -60.86 -28.52 73.88
CA GLY A 275 -62.30 -28.54 74.13
C GLY A 275 -62.85 -29.94 74.43
N ILE A 276 -62.45 -30.95 73.65
CA ILE A 276 -62.82 -32.36 73.89
C ILE A 276 -62.25 -32.84 75.23
N PHE A 277 -61.00 -32.50 75.56
CA PHE A 277 -60.39 -32.87 76.83
C PHE A 277 -61.12 -32.27 78.04
N ILE A 278 -61.49 -30.99 77.98
CA ILE A 278 -62.27 -30.33 79.04
C ILE A 278 -63.66 -30.98 79.18
N LEU A 279 -64.32 -31.28 78.07
CA LEU A 279 -65.62 -31.99 78.09
C LEU A 279 -65.49 -33.40 78.67
N ALA A 280 -64.45 -34.14 78.32
CA ALA A 280 -64.19 -35.48 78.84
C ALA A 280 -63.87 -35.47 80.35
N MET A 281 -63.22 -34.42 80.85
CA MET A 281 -62.97 -34.21 82.29
C MET A 281 -64.21 -33.73 83.06
N SER A 282 -65.24 -33.29 82.35
CA SER A 282 -66.50 -32.79 82.94
C SER A 282 -67.63 -33.83 82.92
N ILE A 283 -67.38 -35.01 82.34
CA ILE A 283 -68.26 -36.20 82.37
C ILE A 283 -67.72 -37.15 83.45
#